data_AF-A0AAU4T321-F1
#
_entry.id   AF-A0AAU4T321-F1
#
_cell.length_a   1.000
_cell.length_b   1.000
_cell.length_c   1.000
_cell.angle_alpha   90.00
_cell.angle_beta   90.00
_cell.angle_gamma   90.00
#
_symmetry.space_group_name_H-M   'P 1'
#
loop_
_entity.id
_entity.type
_entity.pdbx_description
1 polymer ?
#
loop_
_entity_poly.entity_id
_entity_poly.type
_entity_poly.pdbx_seq_one_letter_code
_entity_poly.pdbx_strand_id
1 'polypeptide(L)'
;MQPTATPPVPWGMRRMAPLRNSEPSPWRYAGLDPQTQTGHWIGGDGRMTPAELGKHGTSVNTYPPTQVSKDGKVDGDSGHDASQD
;
A
#
# COMPACT_ATOMS: atom_id res chain seq x y z
N MET A 1 26.43 44.65 7.95
CA MET A 1 26.10 43.30 7.44
C MET A 1 25.09 42.67 8.38
N GLN A 2 23.90 42.31 7.91
CA GLN A 2 22.92 41.59 8.75
C GLN A 2 23.23 40.09 8.72
N PRO A 3 23.21 39.38 9.87
CA PRO A 3 23.37 37.94 9.88
C PRO A 3 22.11 37.29 9.30
N THR A 4 22.29 36.43 8.30
CA THR A 4 21.22 35.58 7.78
C THR A 4 20.94 34.47 8.78
N ALA A 5 19.72 34.47 9.36
CA ALA A 5 19.27 33.41 10.24
C ALA A 5 18.91 32.15 9.45
N THR A 6 19.37 30.99 9.92
CA THR A 6 19.01 29.69 9.34
C THR A 6 17.56 29.33 9.73
N PRO A 7 16.70 28.96 8.76
CA PRO A 7 15.32 28.60 9.06
C PRO A 7 15.22 27.31 9.90
N PRO A 8 14.23 27.20 10.79
CA PRO A 8 14.04 26.02 11.61
C PRO A 8 13.61 24.83 10.75
N VAL A 9 14.17 23.65 11.06
CA VAL A 9 13.78 22.38 10.40
C VAL A 9 12.28 22.13 10.59
N PRO A 10 11.51 21.89 9.50
CA PRO A 10 10.07 21.61 9.58
C PRO A 10 9.75 20.42 10.48
N TRP A 11 8.63 20.49 11.19
CA TRP A 11 8.19 19.47 12.15
C TRP A 11 8.16 18.06 11.55
N GLY A 12 7.77 17.94 10.27
CA GLY A 12 7.67 16.65 9.56
C GLY A 12 9.03 16.00 9.31
N MET A 13 10.07 16.80 9.03
CA MET A 13 11.42 16.29 8.81
C MET A 13 12.00 15.67 10.08
N ARG A 14 11.63 16.17 11.26
CA ARG A 14 12.07 15.61 12.55
C ARG A 14 11.47 14.24 12.85
N ARG A 15 10.42 13.83 12.12
CA ARG A 15 9.69 12.57 12.32
C ARG A 15 9.91 11.57 11.18
N MET A 16 10.54 11.98 10.09
CA MET A 16 10.96 11.05 9.05
C MET A 16 12.14 10.23 9.58
N ALA A 17 11.92 8.93 9.75
CA ALA A 17 12.99 7.96 9.87
C ALA A 17 13.16 7.28 8.51
N PRO A 18 14.35 6.77 8.17
CA PRO A 18 14.49 5.85 7.05
C PRO A 18 13.44 4.76 7.16
N LEU A 19 12.78 4.46 6.04
CA LEU A 19 11.94 3.28 5.97
C LEU A 19 12.81 2.10 6.40
N ARG A 20 12.39 1.37 7.44
CA ARG A 20 13.06 0.10 7.77
C ARG A 20 12.82 -0.81 6.58
N ASN A 21 13.79 -0.87 5.67
CA ASN A 21 13.82 -1.92 4.69
C ASN A 21 13.95 -3.20 5.49
N SER A 22 12.91 -4.04 5.44
CA SER A 22 12.96 -5.38 6.01
C SER A 22 14.13 -6.16 5.41
N GLU A 23 14.44 -7.31 5.99
CA GLU A 23 15.34 -8.26 5.37
C GLU A 23 14.93 -8.48 3.89
N PRO A 24 15.91 -8.57 2.97
CA PRO A 24 15.62 -8.85 1.58
C PRO A 24 14.75 -10.09 1.46
N SER A 25 13.71 -10.03 0.62
CA SER A 25 12.90 -11.20 0.34
C SER A 25 13.81 -12.34 -0.15
N PRO A 26 13.66 -13.56 0.38
CA PRO A 26 14.38 -14.72 -0.14
C PRO A 26 13.88 -15.13 -1.54
N TRP A 27 12.78 -14.53 -2.01
CA TRP A 27 12.16 -14.79 -3.31
C TRP A 27 12.46 -13.67 -4.30
N ARG A 28 12.89 -14.05 -5.51
CA ARG A 28 13.13 -13.15 -6.64
C ARG A 28 12.15 -13.40 -7.76
N TYR A 29 11.55 -12.34 -8.29
CA TYR A 29 10.64 -12.43 -9.44
C TYR A 29 11.41 -12.81 -10.71
N ALA A 30 10.89 -13.78 -11.46
CA ALA A 30 11.52 -14.34 -12.67
C ALA A 30 10.75 -14.03 -13.97
N GLY A 31 9.49 -13.57 -13.88
CA GLY A 31 8.67 -13.23 -15.03
C GLY A 31 7.25 -13.81 -14.95
N LEU A 32 6.50 -13.67 -16.04
CA LEU A 32 5.18 -14.29 -16.21
C LEU A 32 5.29 -15.50 -17.14
N ASP A 33 4.56 -16.56 -16.82
CA ASP A 33 4.24 -17.61 -17.79
C ASP A 33 3.27 -17.05 -18.85
N PRO A 34 3.62 -17.05 -20.15
CA PRO A 34 2.77 -16.49 -21.19
C PRO A 34 1.45 -17.26 -21.39
N GLN A 35 1.39 -18.55 -21.06
CA GLN A 35 0.18 -19.36 -21.24
C GLN A 35 -0.81 -19.15 -20.11
N THR A 36 -0.33 -19.18 -18.86
CA THR A 36 -1.19 -19.12 -17.67
C THR A 36 -1.31 -17.71 -17.09
N GLN A 37 -0.50 -16.76 -17.56
CA GLN A 37 -0.38 -15.41 -16.99
C GLN A 37 -0.07 -15.42 -15.49
N THR A 38 0.61 -16.47 -15.02
CA THR A 38 1.00 -16.62 -13.62
C THR A 38 2.44 -16.16 -13.41
N GLY A 39 2.70 -15.46 -12.32
CA GLY A 39 4.06 -15.04 -11.95
C GLY A 39 4.93 -16.22 -11.51
N HIS A 40 6.19 -16.20 -11.93
CA HIS A 40 7.21 -17.15 -11.50
C HIS A 40 8.19 -16.49 -10.53
N TRP A 41 8.58 -17.23 -9.50
CA TRP A 41 9.51 -16.79 -8.47
C TRP A 41 10.61 -17.83 -8.26
N ILE A 42 11.81 -17.37 -7.91
CA ILE A 42 12.96 -18.22 -7.58
C ILE A 42 13.28 -18.02 -6.10
N GLY A 43 13.24 -19.11 -5.33
CA GLY A 43 13.57 -19.13 -3.91
C GLY A 43 15.07 -19.27 -3.65
N GLY A 44 15.45 -19.31 -2.37
CA GLY A 44 16.85 -19.51 -1.94
C GLY A 44 17.46 -20.86 -2.36
N ASP A 45 16.63 -21.84 -2.70
CA ASP A 45 17.04 -23.15 -3.23
C ASP A 45 17.24 -23.13 -4.77
N GLY A 46 16.99 -22.00 -5.43
CA GLY A 46 17.13 -21.83 -6.87
C GLY A 46 15.99 -22.48 -7.69
N ARG A 47 14.99 -23.08 -7.06
CA ARG A 47 13.85 -23.66 -7.79
C ARG A 47 12.85 -22.59 -8.18
N MET A 48 12.35 -22.69 -9.41
CA MET A 48 11.32 -21.81 -9.92
C MET A 48 9.94 -22.36 -9.55
N THR A 49 9.11 -21.55 -8.90
CA THR A 49 7.78 -21.93 -8.45
C THR A 49 6.73 -20.92 -8.91
N PRO A 50 5.53 -21.37 -9.35
CA PRO A 50 4.39 -20.49 -9.57
C PRO A 50 4.02 -19.70 -8.31
N ALA A 51 3.56 -18.48 -8.50
CA ALA A 51 3.07 -17.61 -7.43
C ALA A 51 1.67 -18.05 -6.98
N GLU A 52 1.59 -18.93 -5.99
CA GLU A 52 0.34 -19.18 -5.28
C GLU A 52 0.12 -18.08 -4.24
N LEU A 53 -0.48 -16.96 -4.66
CA LEU A 53 -0.73 -15.80 -3.79
C LEU A 53 -1.93 -15.99 -2.83
N GLY A 54 -2.44 -17.22 -2.71
CA GLY A 54 -3.62 -17.56 -1.92
C GLY A 54 -4.89 -16.88 -2.45
N LYS A 55 -5.98 -16.95 -1.67
CA LYS A 55 -7.16 -16.12 -1.95
C LYS A 55 -6.84 -14.69 -1.52
N HIS A 56 -6.76 -13.77 -2.47
CA HIS A 56 -6.81 -12.35 -2.16
C HIS A 56 -8.17 -12.05 -1.53
N GLY A 57 -8.19 -11.63 -0.27
CA GLY A 57 -9.40 -11.08 0.33
C GLY A 57 -9.75 -9.79 -0.41
N THR A 58 -10.94 -9.72 -0.99
CA THR A 58 -11.45 -8.47 -1.53
C THR A 58 -11.77 -7.55 -0.36
N SER A 59 -11.24 -6.33 -0.37
CA SER A 59 -11.36 -5.39 0.75
C SER A 59 -12.82 -5.18 1.14
N VAL A 60 -13.21 -5.59 2.36
CA VAL A 60 -14.46 -5.13 2.96
C VAL A 60 -14.28 -3.69 3.36
N ASN A 61 -15.04 -2.82 2.71
CA ASN A 61 -14.90 -1.39 2.89
C ASN A 61 -15.29 -0.99 4.33
N THR A 62 -14.30 -0.72 5.20
CA THR A 62 -14.55 -0.10 6.51
C THR A 62 -14.05 1.34 6.47
N TYR A 63 -14.58 2.16 5.55
CA TYR A 63 -14.37 3.60 5.66
C TYR A 63 -15.32 4.18 6.70
N PRO A 64 -14.84 4.97 7.68
CA PRO A 64 -15.71 5.89 8.39
C PRO A 64 -16.31 6.86 7.35
N PRO A 65 -17.59 7.25 7.47
CA PRO A 65 -18.24 8.06 6.46
C PRO A 65 -17.53 9.42 6.36
N THR A 66 -16.83 9.64 5.25
CA THR A 66 -16.20 10.93 4.92
C THR A 66 -17.14 11.87 4.19
N GLN A 67 -18.37 11.43 3.93
CA GLN A 67 -19.38 12.20 3.20
C GLN A 67 -20.09 13.14 4.17
N VAL A 68 -20.05 14.43 3.84
CA VAL A 68 -20.79 15.48 4.52
C VAL A 68 -21.73 16.12 3.52
N SER A 69 -23.01 16.20 3.86
CA SER A 69 -24.00 16.93 3.06
C SER A 69 -23.63 18.40 2.97
N LYS A 70 -24.31 19.14 2.08
CA LYS A 70 -24.16 20.60 1.98
C LYS A 70 -24.46 21.32 3.30
N ASP A 71 -25.22 20.67 4.19
CA ASP A 71 -25.59 21.16 5.51
C ASP A 71 -24.60 20.72 6.61
N GLY A 72 -23.47 20.09 6.22
CA GLY A 72 -22.40 19.66 7.12
C GLY A 72 -22.77 18.47 8.00
N LYS A 73 -23.82 17.73 7.66
CA LYS A 73 -24.23 16.50 8.36
C LYS A 73 -23.67 15.29 7.65
N VAL A 74 -23.31 14.26 8.41
CA VAL A 74 -22.90 12.98 7.83
C VAL A 74 -24.07 12.42 7.04
N ASP A 75 -23.88 12.28 5.73
CA ASP A 75 -24.88 11.71 4.83
C ASP A 75 -24.45 10.29 4.46
N GLY A 76 -25.24 9.32 4.91
CA GLY A 76 -24.95 7.90 4.74
C GLY A 76 -25.49 7.33 3.43
N ASP A 77 -26.28 8.08 2.66
CA ASP A 77 -27.00 7.55 1.51
C ASP A 77 -26.70 8.36 0.25
N SER A 78 -25.60 8.00 -0.41
CA SER A 78 -25.42 8.19 -1.86
C SER A 78 -24.22 7.36 -2.34
N GLY A 79 -24.45 6.05 -2.53
CA GLY A 79 -23.76 5.29 -3.59
C GLY A 79 -22.48 4.55 -3.24
N HIS A 80 -22.46 3.72 -2.19
CA HIS A 80 -21.46 2.66 -2.06
C HIS A 80 -22.12 1.30 -1.80
N ASP A 81 -22.19 0.46 -2.84
CA ASP A 81 -22.58 -0.94 -2.77
C ASP A 81 -21.38 -1.84 -2.40
N ALA A 82 -20.68 -1.52 -1.32
CA ALA A 82 -19.62 -2.42 -0.85
C ALA A 82 -20.23 -3.60 -0.08
N SER A 83 -20.85 -4.55 -0.76
CA SER A 83 -20.95 -5.92 -0.26
C SER A 83 -19.73 -6.73 -0.72
N GLN A 84 -19.22 -7.59 0.16
CA GLN A 84 -18.14 -8.54 -0.13
C GLN A 84 -18.56 -9.91 0.40
N ASP A 85 -18.19 -10.97 -0.33
CA ASP A 85 -18.42 -12.39 0.01
C ASP A 85 -17.44 -12.88 1.09
#